data_AF-A0A1I3CG25-F1
#
_entry.id   AF-A0A1I3CG25-F1
#
_cell.length_a   1.000
_cell.length_b   1.000
_cell.length_c   1.000
_cell.angle_alpha   90.00
_cell.angle_beta   90.00
_cell.angle_gamma   90.00
#
_symmetry.space_group_name_H-M   'P 1'
#
loop_
_entity.id
_entity.type
_entity.pdbx_description
1 polymer ?
#
loop_
_entity_poly.entity_id
_entity_poly.type
_entity_poly.pdbx_seq_one_letter_code
_entity_poly.pdbx_strand_id
1 'polypeptide(L)' 'MVNAILWKLRTGAPWRDLPERYGPWKTAHERLRKWTADGTWDTLMSEVVTKDDSIGEVE' A
#
# COMPACT_ATOMS: atom_id res chain seq x y z
N MET A 1 -6.82 4.14 -3.61
CA MET A 1 -5.63 3.63 -4.34
C MET A 1 -4.48 3.25 -3.41
N VAL A 2 -3.76 4.20 -2.80
CA VAL A 2 -2.65 3.87 -1.87
C VAL A 2 -3.12 3.01 -0.69
N ASN A 3 -4.30 3.32 -0.13
CA ASN A 3 -4.92 2.50 0.92
C ASN A 3 -5.18 1.04 0.49
N ALA A 4 -5.44 0.78 -0.81
CA ALA A 4 -5.60 -0.59 -1.31
C ALA A 4 -4.26 -1.34 -1.33
N ILE A 5 -3.20 -0.64 -1.73
CA ILE A 5 -1.82 -1.15 -1.74
C ILE A 5 -1.35 -1.41 -0.30
N LEU A 6 -1.56 -0.47 0.61
CA LEU A 6 -1.25 -0.63 2.04
C LEU A 6 -2.04 -1.78 2.65
N TRP A 7 -3.33 -1.91 2.34
CA TRP A 7 -4.12 -3.06 2.79
C TRP A 7 -3.50 -4.37 2.30
N LYS A 8 -3.15 -4.48 1.01
CA LYS A 8 -2.54 -5.67 0.43
C LYS A 8 -1.22 -6.03 1.10
N LEU A 9 -0.38 -5.03 1.39
CA LEU A 9 0.92 -5.23 2.02
C LEU A 9 0.78 -5.62 3.49
N ARG A 10 -0.18 -5.04 4.21
CA ARG A 10 -0.46 -5.37 5.61
C ARG A 10 -1.10 -6.73 5.79
N THR A 11 -2.04 -7.11 4.92
CA THR A 11 -2.80 -8.36 5.09
C THR A 11 -2.19 -9.55 4.36
N GLY A 12 -1.40 -9.31 3.31
CA GLY A 12 -0.90 -10.38 2.43
C GLY A 12 -1.99 -11.06 1.59
N ALA A 13 -3.27 -10.73 1.78
CA ALA A 13 -4.41 -11.40 1.15
C ALA A 13 -4.43 -11.23 -0.39
N PRO A 14 -5.07 -12.13 -1.15
CA PRO A 14 -5.23 -11.97 -2.59
C PRO A 14 -5.87 -10.62 -2.97
N TRP A 15 -5.49 -10.06 -4.13
CA TRP A 15 -6.09 -8.82 -4.63
C TRP A 15 -7.61 -8.91 -4.86
N ARG A 16 -8.11 -10.12 -5.13
CA ARG A 16 -9.54 -10.37 -5.35
C ARG A 16 -10.37 -10.18 -4.08
N ASP A 17 -9.74 -10.25 -2.91
CA ASP A 17 -10.39 -10.07 -1.62
C ASP A 17 -10.32 -8.62 -1.13
N LEU A 18 -9.79 -7.71 -1.97
CA LEU A 18 -9.70 -6.30 -1.63
C LEU A 18 -11.11 -5.75 -1.37
N PRO A 19 -11.36 -5.16 -0.18
CA PRO A 19 -12.64 -4.53 0.11
C PRO A 19 -12.96 -3.40 -0.86
N GLU A 20 -14.20 -3.35 -1.36
CA GLU A 20 -14.65 -2.39 -2.37
C GLU A 20 -14.46 -0.92 -1.94
N ARG A 21 -14.47 -0.64 -0.63
CA ARG A 21 -14.17 0.68 -0.06
C ARG A 21 -12.80 1.25 -0.46
N TYR A 22 -11.84 0.39 -0.83
CA TYR A 22 -10.52 0.82 -1.28
C TYR A 22 -10.43 1.09 -2.80
N GLY A 23 -11.53 0.83 -3.50
CA GLY A 23 -11.67 0.96 -4.95
C GLY A 23 -11.29 -0.31 -5.71
N PRO A 24 -11.27 -0.24 -7.05
CA PRO A 24 -11.03 -1.40 -7.91
C PRO A 24 -9.62 -1.98 -7.72
N TRP A 25 -9.54 -3.27 -7.36
CA TRP A 25 -8.26 -3.95 -7.11
C TRP A 25 -7.34 -3.97 -8.33
N LYS A 26 -7.90 -4.03 -9.55
CA LYS A 26 -7.13 -4.04 -10.80
C LYS A 26 -6.28 -2.78 -10.94
N THR A 27 -6.86 -1.62 -10.66
CA THR A 27 -6.15 -0.34 -10.76
C THR A 27 -5.07 -0.22 -9.69
N ALA A 28 -5.34 -0.69 -8.46
CA ALA A 28 -4.34 -0.71 -7.39
C ALA A 28 -3.17 -1.64 -7.73
N HIS A 29 -3.46 -2.82 -8.27
CA HIS A 29 -2.47 -3.80 -8.69
C HIS A 29 -1.60 -3.28 -9.84
N GLU A 30 -2.21 -2.73 -10.90
CA GLU A 30 -1.47 -2.13 -12.02
C GLU A 30 -0.60 -0.95 -11.58
N ARG A 31 -1.11 -0.12 -10.65
CA ARG A 31 -0.37 1.02 -10.13
C ARG A 31 0.83 0.57 -9.31
N LEU A 32 0.64 -0.40 -8.40
CA LEU A 32 1.75 -0.98 -7.64
C LEU A 32 2.79 -1.58 -8.59
N ARG A 33 2.37 -2.36 -9.58
CA ARG A 33 3.29 -2.95 -10.58
C ARG A 33 4.12 -1.89 -11.30
N LYS A 34 3.50 -0.79 -11.74
CA LYS A 34 4.23 0.33 -12.38
C LYS A 34 5.20 0.99 -11.41
N TRP A 35 4.78 1.25 -10.19
CA TRP A 35 5.63 1.90 -9.19
C TRP A 35 6.81 1.06 -8.74
N THR A 36 6.64 -0.26 -8.63
CA THR A 36 7.75 -1.17 -8.36
C THR A 36 8.70 -1.27 -9.56
N ALA A 37 8.18 -1.24 -10.79
CA ALA A 37 9.01 -1.26 -11.99
C ALA A 37 9.84 0.03 -12.15
N ASP A 38 9.25 1.18 -11.83
CA ASP A 38 9.87 2.50 -12.01
C ASP A 38 10.60 2.98 -10.74
N GLY A 39 10.72 2.15 -9.70
CA GLY A 39 11.37 2.49 -8.42
C GLY A 39 10.65 3.53 -7.56
N THR A 40 9.49 4.03 -8.02
CA THR A 40 8.66 4.99 -7.27
C THR A 40 8.16 4.39 -5.96
N TRP A 41 7.91 3.08 -5.94
CA TRP A 41 7.43 2.39 -4.75
C TRP A 41 8.47 2.43 -3.62
N ASP A 42 9.73 2.18 -3.93
CA ASP A 42 10.84 2.18 -2.97
C ASP A 42 11.06 3.57 -2.37
N THR A 43 11.04 4.62 -3.19
CA THR A 43 11.11 6.01 -2.72
C THR A 43 9.95 6.34 -1.79
N LEU A 44 8.73 5.93 -2.15
CA LEU A 44 7.54 6.20 -1.35
C LEU A 44 7.56 5.45 0.00
N MET A 45 8.08 4.22 0.02
CA MET A 45 8.25 3.46 1.27
C MET A 45 9.32 4.09 2.17
N SER A 46 10.43 4.58 1.61
CA SER A 46 11.46 5.28 2.39
C SER A 46 10.91 6.52 3.11
N GLU A 47 10.04 7.28 2.45
CA GLU A 47 9.39 8.46 3.01
C GLU A 47 8.31 8.11 4.06
N VAL A 48 7.57 7.03 3.83
CA VAL A 48 6.47 6.61 4.73
C VAL A 48 7.00 5.96 6.01
N VAL A 49 8.06 5.16 5.96
CA VAL A 49 8.67 4.55 7.15
C VAL A 49 9.13 5.62 8.15
N THR A 50 9.56 6.79 7.66
CA THR A 50 9.98 7.92 8.51
C THR A 50 8.84 8.52 9.35
N LYS A 51 7.56 8.25 9.01
CA LYS A 51 6.39 8.78 9.73
C LYS A 51 5.71 7.80 10.69
N ASP A 52 6.09 6.52 10.68
CA ASP A 52 5.44 5.49 11.51
C ASP A 52 6.11 5.31 12.89
N ASP A 53 7.30 5.86 13.12
CA ASP A 53 7.96 5.90 14.44
C ASP A 53 7.20 6.73 15.50
N SER A 54 6.06 7.34 15.14
CA SER A 54 5.19 8.09 16.05
C SER A 54 3.84 7.40 16.34
N ILE A 55 3.56 6.22 15.79
CA ILE A 55 2.35 5.44 16.10
C ILE A 55 2.71 4.33 17.10
N GLY A 56 3.31 4.74 18.21
CA GLY A 56 3.74 3.88 19.31
C GLY A 56 3.22 4.32 20.68
N GLU A 57 2.22 5.20 20.73
CA GLU A 57 1.57 5.55 22.00
C GLU A 57 0.20 4.85 22.04
N VAL A 58 0.24 3.61 22.52
CA VAL A 58 -0.93 2.93 23.07
C VAL A 58 -0.99 3.30 24.56
N GLU A 59 -1.95 4.15 24.93
CA GLU A 59 -2.45 4.23 26.30
C GLU A 59 -3.37 3.03 26.61
#